data_AF-A0A060YBU6-F1
#
_entry.id   AF-A0A060YBU6-F1
#
_cell.length_a   1.000
_cell.length_b   1.000
_cell.length_c   1.000
_cell.angle_alpha   90.00
_cell.angle_beta   90.00
_cell.angle_gamma   90.00
#
_symmetry.space_group_name_H-M   'P 1'
#
loop_
_entity.id
_entity.type
_entity.pdbx_description
1 polymer ?
#
loop_
_entity_poly.entity_id
_entity_poly.type
_entity_poly.pdbx_seq_one_letter_code
_entity_poly.pdbx_strand_id
1 'polypeptide(L)'
;MVHSARCMNSMSVSVSQLFEGMKAFRGVDNHIRLFRPNLNMERMHRTADRSCLPLFDKVELLECIRKLVEVDQDWVPYSLDASLYIRPTYIGIEPSLGVSRSSQALLFCIVGPVGPYFTTGAFSPVSLLADPSYVRACRGGVGAYKMGG
;
A
#
# COMPACT_ATOMS: atom_id res chain seq x y z
N MET A 1 11.27 15.54 -36.44
CA MET A 1 10.57 16.57 -35.64
C MET A 1 10.06 15.91 -34.36
N VAL A 2 10.94 15.79 -33.36
CA VAL A 2 10.63 15.08 -32.10
C VAL A 2 10.03 16.11 -31.16
N HIS A 3 8.71 16.05 -30.94
CA HIS A 3 8.05 16.89 -29.94
C HIS A 3 8.49 16.43 -28.55
N SER A 4 9.43 17.19 -27.97
CA SER A 4 9.76 17.15 -26.56
C SER A 4 8.55 17.58 -25.74
N ALA A 5 7.77 16.62 -25.25
CA ALA A 5 6.77 16.86 -24.23
C ALA A 5 7.50 17.33 -22.95
N ARG A 6 7.46 18.64 -22.68
CA ARG A 6 7.87 19.21 -21.40
C ARG A 6 6.93 18.62 -20.34
N CYS A 7 7.43 17.65 -19.59
CA CYS A 7 6.72 17.09 -18.45
C CYS A 7 6.57 18.21 -17.41
N MET A 8 5.33 18.62 -17.16
CA MET A 8 4.98 19.68 -16.21
C MET A 8 5.48 19.30 -14.80
N ASN A 9 6.37 20.13 -14.23
CA ASN A 9 6.88 20.01 -12.86
C ASN A 9 5.83 20.35 -11.78
N SER A 10 4.54 20.35 -12.12
CA SER A 10 3.43 20.66 -11.20
C SER A 10 2.24 19.75 -11.50
N MET A 11 2.42 18.44 -11.31
CA MET A 11 1.27 17.56 -11.19
C MET A 11 0.62 17.83 -9.83
N SER A 12 -0.36 18.71 -9.85
CA SER A 12 -1.33 18.94 -8.79
C SER A 12 -2.18 17.67 -8.64
N VAL A 13 -1.65 16.68 -7.93
CA VAL A 13 -2.41 15.50 -7.54
C VAL A 13 -3.48 15.95 -6.55
N SER A 14 -4.70 16.18 -7.05
CA SER A 14 -5.87 16.56 -6.25
C SER A 14 -6.29 15.47 -5.25
N VAL A 15 -5.74 14.27 -5.36
CA VAL A 15 -6.09 13.12 -4.54
C VAL A 15 -4.86 12.61 -3.78
N SER A 16 -4.63 13.19 -2.60
CA SER A 16 -3.54 12.79 -1.70
C SER A 16 -3.93 11.49 -0.97
N GLN A 17 -3.83 10.36 -1.66
CA GLN A 17 -4.08 9.04 -1.07
C GLN A 17 -3.01 8.01 -1.45
N LEU A 18 -2.64 7.20 -0.47
CA LEU A 18 -1.72 6.08 -0.63
C LEU A 18 -2.11 4.92 0.27
N PHE A 19 -1.58 3.75 -0.05
CA PHE A 19 -1.82 2.54 0.73
C PHE A 19 -0.63 1.60 0.70
N GLU A 20 -0.57 0.72 1.68
CA GLU A 20 0.36 -0.40 1.71
C GLU A 20 -0.36 -1.75 1.76
N GLY A 21 0.41 -2.80 1.54
CA GLY A 21 -0.10 -4.17 1.61
C GLY A 21 0.98 -5.10 2.12
N MET A 22 0.73 -5.70 3.27
CA MET A 22 1.59 -6.73 3.85
C MET A 22 0.76 -7.82 4.50
N LYS A 23 1.41 -8.89 4.95
CA LYS A 23 0.74 -10.05 5.52
C LYS A 23 1.38 -10.48 6.84
N ALA A 24 0.53 -10.89 7.77
CA ALA A 24 0.88 -11.67 8.94
C ALA A 24 0.55 -13.15 8.70
N PHE A 25 1.46 -14.03 9.10
CA PHE A 25 1.35 -15.47 8.95
C PHE A 25 1.51 -16.15 10.30
N ARG A 26 0.64 -17.11 10.60
CA ARG A 26 0.80 -18.01 11.74
C ARG A 26 1.69 -19.18 11.32
N GLY A 27 2.84 -19.30 11.96
CA GLY A 27 3.81 -20.37 11.67
C GLY A 27 3.34 -21.73 12.18
N VAL A 28 4.07 -22.78 11.77
CA VAL A 28 3.89 -24.16 12.27
C VAL A 28 4.05 -24.27 13.79
N ASP A 29 4.76 -23.31 14.39
CA ASP A 29 5.01 -23.18 15.82
C ASP A 29 4.01 -22.25 16.51
N ASN A 30 2.89 -21.93 15.85
CA ASN A 30 1.84 -21.03 16.30
C ASN A 30 2.28 -19.57 16.51
N HIS A 31 3.51 -19.19 16.15
CA HIS A 31 3.99 -17.80 16.26
C HIS A 31 3.62 -16.99 15.03
N ILE A 32 3.11 -15.77 15.26
CA ILE A 32 2.70 -14.84 14.20
C ILE A 32 3.90 -14.01 13.74
N ARG A 33 4.10 -13.91 12.43
CA ARG A 33 5.23 -13.21 11.82
C ARG A 33 4.79 -12.30 10.68
N LEU A 34 5.43 -11.15 10.59
CA LEU A 34 5.32 -10.23 9.45
C LEU A 34 6.45 -10.49 8.45
N PHE A 35 6.14 -10.51 7.16
CA PHE A 35 7.15 -10.69 6.12
C PHE A 35 7.74 -9.35 5.66
N ARG A 36 9.00 -9.09 6.04
CA ARG A 36 9.79 -7.90 5.66
C ARG A 36 9.05 -6.55 5.80
N PRO A 37 8.35 -6.28 6.92
CA PRO A 37 7.47 -5.11 7.02
C PRO A 37 8.22 -3.77 6.92
N ASN A 38 9.51 -3.74 7.27
CA ASN A 38 10.36 -2.55 7.10
C ASN A 38 10.37 -2.04 5.65
N LEU A 39 10.35 -2.93 4.65
CA LEU A 39 10.29 -2.52 3.24
C LEU A 39 8.97 -1.85 2.88
N ASN A 40 7.86 -2.28 3.49
CA ASN A 40 6.58 -1.62 3.33
C ASN A 40 6.62 -0.21 3.94
N MET A 41 7.23 -0.05 5.13
CA MET A 41 7.39 1.26 5.77
C MET A 41 8.26 2.21 4.93
N GLU A 42 9.37 1.72 4.38
CA GLU A 42 10.19 2.52 3.45
C GLU A 42 9.41 2.96 2.21
N ARG A 43 8.60 2.06 1.64
CA ARG A 43 7.80 2.39 0.46
C ARG A 43 6.65 3.36 0.80
N MET A 44 6.01 3.19 1.95
CA MET A 44 4.96 4.09 2.43
C MET A 44 5.50 5.49 2.69
N HIS A 45 6.66 5.60 3.35
CA HIS A 45 7.30 6.89 3.63
C HIS A 45 7.70 7.62 2.35
N ARG A 46 8.32 6.93 1.37
CA ARG A 46 8.63 7.54 0.06
C ARG A 46 7.39 7.95 -0.72
N THR A 47 6.29 7.20 -0.58
CA THR A 47 5.02 7.54 -1.21
C THR A 47 4.38 8.75 -0.54
N ALA A 48 4.44 8.85 0.80
CA ALA A 48 3.91 10.00 1.55
C ALA A 48 4.63 11.30 1.17
N ASP A 49 5.96 11.25 1.06
CA ASP A 49 6.78 12.37 0.57
C ASP A 49 6.36 12.81 -0.84
N ARG A 50 6.22 11.86 -1.77
CA ARG A 50 5.76 12.15 -3.14
C ARG A 50 4.34 12.71 -3.18
N SER A 51 3.46 12.27 -2.28
CA SER A 51 2.06 12.70 -2.17
C SER A 51 1.88 13.99 -1.36
N CYS A 52 2.96 14.60 -0.86
CA CYS A 52 2.91 15.79 0.01
C CYS A 52 2.04 15.60 1.27
N LEU A 53 1.93 14.37 1.76
CA LEU A 53 1.30 14.09 3.06
C LEU A 53 2.32 14.30 4.19
N PRO A 54 1.87 14.56 5.43
CA PRO A 54 2.76 14.63 6.58
C PRO A 54 3.61 13.35 6.71
N LEU A 55 4.89 13.50 7.02
CA LEU A 55 5.76 12.36 7.27
C LEU A 55 5.51 11.81 8.69
N PHE A 56 5.86 10.54 8.88
CA PHE A 56 5.69 9.82 10.14
C PHE A 56 6.94 8.97 10.43
N ASP A 57 7.13 8.59 11.69
CA ASP A 57 8.18 7.65 12.06
C ASP A 57 7.81 6.23 11.62
N LYS A 58 8.67 5.64 10.80
CA LYS A 58 8.49 4.29 10.23
C LYS A 58 8.45 3.20 11.29
N VAL A 59 9.26 3.33 12.35
CA VAL A 59 9.38 2.36 13.43
C VAL A 59 8.13 2.43 14.31
N GLU A 60 7.68 3.63 14.66
CA GLU A 60 6.47 3.83 15.46
C GLU A 60 5.21 3.31 14.76
N LEU A 61 5.05 3.59 13.46
CA LEU A 61 3.92 3.05 12.71
C LEU A 61 3.95 1.52 12.64
N LEU A 62 5.14 0.94 12.47
CA LEU A 62 5.30 -0.51 12.46
C LEU A 62 4.93 -1.11 13.82
N GLU A 63 5.32 -0.46 14.92
CA GLU A 63 4.98 -0.90 16.27
C GLU A 63 3.46 -0.82 16.52
N CYS A 64 2.81 0.25 16.08
CA CYS A 64 1.34 0.37 16.10
C CYS A 64 0.65 -0.76 15.32
N ILE A 65 1.16 -1.10 14.12
CA ILE A 65 0.64 -2.23 13.32
C ILE A 65 0.87 -3.55 14.05
N ARG A 66 2.04 -3.74 14.66
CA ARG A 66 2.36 -4.94 15.45
C ARG A 66 1.39 -5.10 16.62
N LYS A 67 1.07 -4.01 17.32
CA LYS A 67 0.07 -3.98 18.40
C LYS A 67 -1.35 -4.26 17.92
N LEU A 68 -1.75 -3.72 16.77
CA LEU A 68 -3.03 -4.06 16.15
C LEU A 68 -3.14 -5.56 15.86
N VAL A 69 -2.11 -6.16 15.26
CA VAL A 69 -2.08 -7.60 14.98
C VAL A 69 -2.04 -8.44 16.26
N GLU A 70 -1.40 -7.95 17.34
CA GLU A 70 -1.38 -8.61 18.65
C GLU A 70 -2.79 -8.65 19.28
N VAL A 71 -3.57 -7.56 19.15
CA VAL A 71 -4.96 -7.49 19.60
C VAL A 71 -5.86 -8.42 18.77
N ASP A 72 -5.73 -8.37 17.45
CA ASP A 72 -6.54 -9.16 16.51
C ASP A 72 -5.90 -10.52 16.15
N GLN A 73 -5.03 -11.05 17.01
CA GLN A 73 -4.21 -12.23 16.68
C GLN A 73 -5.04 -13.47 16.33
N ASP A 74 -6.24 -13.61 16.89
CA ASP A 74 -7.16 -14.71 16.63
C ASP A 74 -7.75 -14.66 15.21
N TRP A 75 -7.75 -13.48 14.58
CA TRP A 75 -8.11 -13.35 13.16
C TRP A 75 -7.01 -13.81 12.22
N VAL A 76 -5.77 -14.01 12.72
CA VAL A 76 -4.71 -14.62 11.92
C VAL A 76 -5.02 -16.11 11.75
N PRO A 77 -5.33 -16.57 10.51
CA PRO A 77 -5.87 -17.90 10.29
C PRO A 77 -5.02 -19.01 10.90
N TYR A 78 -5.69 -20.00 11.51
CA TYR A 78 -5.10 -21.28 11.92
C TYR A 78 -4.93 -22.20 10.71
N SER A 79 -4.22 -21.73 9.70
CA SER A 79 -3.94 -22.44 8.46
C SER A 79 -2.61 -21.96 7.89
N LEU A 80 -1.81 -22.90 7.37
CA LEU A 80 -0.52 -22.59 6.72
C LEU A 80 -0.70 -21.97 5.32
N ASP A 81 -1.89 -22.11 4.73
CA ASP A 81 -2.19 -21.66 3.37
C ASP A 81 -2.93 -20.31 3.35
N ALA A 82 -3.23 -19.75 4.53
CA ALA A 82 -3.95 -18.51 4.70
C ALA A 82 -3.12 -17.49 5.50
N SER A 83 -3.56 -16.23 5.48
CA SER A 83 -2.82 -15.13 6.11
C SER A 83 -3.77 -14.02 6.55
N LEU A 84 -3.33 -13.16 7.47
CA LEU A 84 -4.02 -11.91 7.75
C LEU A 84 -3.40 -10.82 6.85
N TYR A 85 -4.22 -10.21 6.00
CA TYR A 85 -3.78 -9.10 5.17
C TYR A 85 -3.93 -7.79 5.95
N ILE A 86 -2.88 -6.96 5.90
CA ILE A 86 -2.77 -5.71 6.64
C ILE A 86 -2.70 -4.57 5.63
N ARG A 87 -3.59 -3.59 5.76
CA ARG A 87 -3.80 -2.48 4.82
C ARG A 87 -3.65 -1.13 5.54
N PRO A 88 -2.42 -0.65 5.75
CA PRO A 88 -2.20 0.75 6.13
C PRO A 88 -2.65 1.63 4.97
N THR A 89 -3.40 2.67 5.28
CA THR A 89 -3.96 3.61 4.32
C THR A 89 -3.75 5.02 4.86
N TYR A 90 -3.39 5.95 3.98
CA TYR A 90 -3.12 7.32 4.36
C TYR A 90 -3.74 8.28 3.36
N ILE A 91 -4.62 9.14 3.86
CA ILE A 91 -5.42 10.06 3.04
C ILE A 91 -5.31 11.50 3.57
N GLY A 92 -5.26 12.47 2.66
CA GLY A 92 -5.51 13.87 2.97
C GLY A 92 -7.00 14.08 3.20
N ILE A 93 -7.35 14.82 4.24
CA ILE A 93 -8.75 15.07 4.65
C ILE A 93 -9.06 16.57 4.74
N GLU A 94 -8.31 17.39 3.99
CA GLU A 94 -8.48 18.83 3.97
C GLU A 94 -9.92 19.23 3.59
N PRO A 95 -10.61 20.06 4.40
CA PRO A 95 -11.98 20.52 4.11
C PRO A 95 -11.97 21.69 3.11
N SER A 96 -11.18 21.58 2.05
CA SER A 96 -11.02 22.62 1.02
C SER A 96 -11.00 21.99 -0.36
N LEU A 97 -11.60 22.70 -1.33
CA LEU A 97 -11.56 22.33 -2.75
C LEU A 97 -10.27 22.77 -3.44
N GLY A 98 -9.47 23.61 -2.79
CA GLY A 98 -8.21 24.11 -3.34
C GLY A 98 -7.16 23.02 -3.45
N VAL A 99 -6.54 22.88 -4.63
CA VAL A 99 -5.47 21.89 -4.83
C VAL A 99 -4.18 22.41 -4.23
N SER A 100 -3.90 21.99 -3.00
CA SER A 100 -2.74 22.41 -2.22
C SER A 100 -2.26 21.26 -1.33
N ARG A 101 -1.15 21.47 -0.60
CA ARG A 101 -0.68 20.48 0.38
C ARG A 101 -1.70 20.31 1.49
N SER A 102 -2.04 19.07 1.82
CA SER A 102 -2.99 18.75 2.88
C SER A 102 -2.37 19.09 4.24
N SER A 103 -3.01 19.98 5.00
CA SER A 103 -2.62 20.28 6.40
C SER A 103 -3.22 19.26 7.37
N GLN A 104 -4.30 18.59 6.95
CA GLN A 104 -4.96 17.52 7.70
C GLN A 104 -4.87 16.20 6.95
N ALA A 105 -4.54 15.11 7.66
CA ALA A 105 -4.46 13.78 7.08
C ALA A 105 -4.90 12.71 8.08
N LEU A 106 -5.47 11.62 7.57
CA LEU A 106 -5.90 10.46 8.35
C LEU A 106 -5.10 9.23 7.93
N LEU A 107 -4.29 8.72 8.85
CA LEU A 107 -3.63 7.43 8.72
C LEU A 107 -4.42 6.39 9.51
N PHE A 108 -4.84 5.32 8.85
CA PHE A 108 -5.56 4.21 9.48
C PHE A 108 -5.07 2.86 8.93
N CYS A 109 -5.30 1.79 9.68
CA CYS A 109 -4.95 0.43 9.27
C CYS A 109 -6.14 -0.50 9.46
N ILE A 110 -6.49 -1.24 8.42
CA ILE A 110 -7.51 -2.29 8.48
C ILE A 110 -6.84 -3.65 8.26
N VAL A 111 -7.39 -4.68 8.88
CA VAL A 111 -6.93 -6.07 8.75
C VAL A 111 -8.07 -6.97 8.33
N GLY A 112 -7.75 -8.08 7.63
CA GLY A 112 -8.74 -9.08 7.27
C GLY A 112 -8.11 -10.41 6.85
N PRO A 113 -8.70 -11.55 7.23
CA PRO A 113 -8.20 -12.86 6.84
C PRO A 113 -8.34 -13.07 5.34
N VAL A 114 -7.32 -13.64 4.70
CA VAL A 114 -7.32 -14.00 3.29
C VAL A 114 -6.89 -15.45 3.12
N GLY A 115 -7.68 -16.21 2.37
CA GLY A 115 -7.42 -17.60 2.06
C GLY A 115 -6.32 -17.80 0.99
N PRO A 116 -6.05 -19.06 0.63
CA PRO A 116 -5.12 -19.38 -0.45
C PRO A 116 -5.61 -18.88 -1.80
N TYR A 117 -4.68 -18.49 -2.66
CA TYR A 117 -4.98 -18.20 -4.07
C TYR A 117 -5.17 -19.47 -4.91
N PHE A 118 -4.58 -20.60 -4.49
CA PHE A 118 -4.62 -21.87 -5.21
C PHE A 118 -5.26 -22.94 -4.32
N THR A 119 -6.40 -23.48 -4.74
CA THR A 119 -7.23 -24.39 -3.93
C THR A 119 -6.69 -25.81 -3.82
N THR A 120 -5.78 -26.22 -4.71
CA THR A 120 -5.32 -27.62 -4.83
C THR A 120 -3.81 -27.76 -4.98
N GLY A 121 -3.02 -26.72 -4.67
CA GLY A 121 -1.57 -26.72 -4.87
C GLY A 121 -1.13 -26.70 -6.35
N ALA A 122 -2.07 -26.85 -7.29
CA ALA A 122 -1.85 -26.68 -8.71
C ALA A 122 -1.88 -25.18 -9.07
N PHE A 123 -0.87 -24.72 -9.79
CA PHE A 123 -0.82 -23.38 -10.34
C PHE A 123 -2.00 -23.16 -11.29
N SER A 124 -2.81 -22.13 -11.03
CA SER A 124 -3.91 -21.72 -11.91
C SER A 124 -3.42 -20.57 -12.80
N PRO A 125 -3.13 -20.82 -14.10
CA PRO A 125 -2.65 -19.78 -14.99
C PRO A 125 -3.75 -18.76 -15.30
N VAL A 126 -3.33 -17.52 -15.59
CA VAL A 126 -4.22 -16.44 -16.02
C VAL A 126 -3.87 -15.99 -17.44
N SER A 127 -4.88 -15.62 -18.22
CA SER A 127 -4.70 -14.99 -19.52
C SER A 127 -4.40 -13.50 -19.36
N LEU A 128 -3.48 -12.96 -20.16
CA LEU A 128 -3.09 -11.55 -20.13
C LEU A 128 -3.64 -10.81 -21.36
N LEU A 129 -4.29 -9.67 -21.15
CA LEU A 129 -4.63 -8.72 -22.21
C LEU A 129 -3.43 -7.80 -22.45
N ALA A 130 -2.89 -7.80 -23.66
CA ALA A 130 -1.75 -6.97 -24.06
C ALA A 130 -2.18 -5.97 -25.15
N ASP A 131 -2.67 -4.81 -24.73
CA ASP A 131 -3.14 -3.73 -25.61
C ASP A 131 -2.31 -2.46 -25.38
N PRO A 132 -1.56 -1.96 -26.40
CA PRO A 132 -0.72 -0.77 -26.27
C PRO A 132 -1.53 0.54 -26.13
N SER A 133 -2.85 0.52 -26.31
CA SER A 133 -3.71 1.69 -26.10
C SER A 133 -3.79 2.11 -24.62
N TYR A 134 -3.48 1.20 -23.68
CA TYR A 134 -3.49 1.46 -22.25
C TYR A 134 -2.07 1.59 -21.68
N VAL A 135 -1.77 2.75 -21.09
CA VAL A 135 -0.47 3.02 -20.45
C VAL A 135 -0.65 3.15 -18.94
N ARG A 136 -0.09 2.19 -18.18
CA ARG A 136 -0.18 2.17 -16.71
C ARG A 136 0.63 3.28 -16.03
N ALA A 137 1.80 3.60 -16.57
CA ALA A 137 2.73 4.56 -15.97
C ALA A 137 3.68 5.13 -17.03
N CYS A 138 4.12 6.37 -16.83
CA CYS A 138 5.07 7.06 -17.70
C CYS A 138 6.28 7.59 -16.92
N ARG A 139 7.37 7.89 -17.63
CA ARG A 139 8.53 8.59 -17.05
C ARG A 139 8.11 9.96 -16.53
N GLY A 140 8.56 10.32 -15.33
CA GLY A 140 8.13 11.54 -14.63
C GLY A 140 6.80 11.42 -13.89
N GLY A 141 6.02 10.37 -14.16
CA GLY A 141 4.78 10.07 -13.46
C GLY A 141 5.00 9.46 -12.08
N VAL A 142 3.96 8.81 -11.56
CA VAL A 142 3.88 8.35 -10.17
C VAL A 142 3.79 6.83 -10.01
N GLY A 143 3.88 6.07 -11.10
CA GLY A 143 3.69 4.62 -11.10
C GLY A 143 4.76 3.78 -10.40
N ALA A 144 5.79 4.41 -9.82
CA ALA A 144 6.79 3.81 -8.94
C ALA A 144 6.41 3.91 -7.44
N TYR A 145 5.38 4.70 -7.13
CA TYR A 145 4.85 4.92 -5.78
C TYR A 145 3.50 4.21 -5.64
N LYS A 146 3.12 3.86 -4.40
CA LYS A 146 1.88 3.10 -4.15
C LYS A 146 0.71 4.04 -3.82
N MET A 147 0.50 4.99 -4.72
CA MET A 147 -0.61 5.94 -4.64
C MET A 147 -1.89 5.31 -5.22
N GLY A 148 -3.05 5.85 -4.83
CA GLY A 148 -4.34 5.34 -5.32
C GLY A 148 -4.79 5.89 -6.68
N GLY A 149 -4.18 6.98 -7.17
CA GLY A 149 -4.51 7.62 -8.44
C GLY A 149 -3.85 7.01 -9.68
#